data_AF-A0A150IVR4-F1
#
_entry.id   AF-A0A150IVR4-F1
#
_cell.length_a   1.000
_cell.length_b   1.000
_cell.length_c   1.000
_cell.angle_alpha   90.00
_cell.angle_beta   90.00
_cell.angle_gamma   90.00
#
_symmetry.space_group_name_H-M   'P 1'
#
loop_
_entity.id
_entity.type
_entity.pdbx_description
1 polymer ?
#
loop_
_entity_poly.entity_id
_entity_poly.type
_entity_poly.pdbx_seq_one_letter_code
_entity_poly.pdbx_strand_id
1 'polypeptide(L)'
;MLVVEDGPTLTHGNMSFGAGTVAAKKFNAKEILDPRPWAVNSIKEIFDKFTQLGAVLPAMGYSKEQVKELETTINNVPCDTVIVGTPIDIGRLIKINKPLVRVKYSIEEIGKPNLNDLIKAFCKERGI
;
A
#
# COMPACT_ATOMS: atom_id res chain seq x y z
N MET A 1 -2.45 13.35 -6.22
CA MET A 1 -3.04 12.37 -5.27
C MET A 1 -1.99 11.91 -4.28
N LEU A 2 -2.39 11.34 -3.15
CA LEU A 2 -1.49 10.66 -2.21
C LEU A 2 -1.62 9.15 -2.35
N VAL A 3 -0.50 8.44 -2.31
CA VAL A 3 -0.48 6.97 -2.28
C VAL A 3 0.04 6.50 -0.93
N VAL A 4 -0.74 5.66 -0.26
CA VAL A 4 -0.36 4.98 0.98
C VAL A 4 -0.13 3.51 0.66
N GLU A 5 1.04 2.98 1.01
CA GLU A 5 1.47 1.63 0.65
C GLU A 5 1.73 0.77 1.88
N ASP A 6 1.80 -0.54 1.65
CA ASP A 6 2.19 -1.51 2.66
C ASP A 6 3.60 -1.25 3.20
N GLY A 7 3.69 -0.96 4.50
CA GLY A 7 4.96 -0.66 5.18
C GLY A 7 6.01 -1.77 5.06
N PRO A 8 5.69 -3.04 5.38
CA PRO A 8 6.62 -4.16 5.23
C PRO A 8 7.16 -4.34 3.80
N THR A 9 6.31 -4.19 2.78
CA THR A 9 6.76 -4.23 1.37
C THR A 9 7.83 -3.19 1.07
N LEU A 10 7.66 -1.98 1.59
CA LEU A 10 8.57 -0.87 1.36
C LEU A 10 9.86 -0.95 2.19
N THR A 11 9.77 -1.46 3.41
CA THR A 11 10.88 -1.44 4.39
C THR A 11 11.66 -2.75 4.47
N HIS A 12 10.99 -3.90 4.50
CA HIS A 12 11.64 -5.22 4.51
C HIS A 12 11.80 -5.80 3.10
N GLY A 13 10.86 -5.50 2.20
CA GLY A 13 10.95 -5.89 0.79
C GLY A 13 11.86 -4.99 -0.06
N ASN A 14 12.37 -3.90 0.52
CA ASN A 14 13.25 -2.92 -0.13
C ASN A 14 12.68 -2.34 -1.45
N MET A 15 11.36 -2.29 -1.56
CA MET A 15 10.69 -1.71 -2.72
C MET A 15 10.57 -0.19 -2.58
N SER A 16 10.65 0.52 -3.70
CA SER A 16 10.45 1.98 -3.74
C SER A 16 8.99 2.40 -3.96
N PHE A 17 8.13 1.45 -4.35
CA PHE A 17 6.70 1.64 -4.61
C PHE A 17 5.92 0.35 -4.33
N GLY A 18 4.59 0.40 -4.32
CA GLY A 18 3.74 -0.77 -4.11
C GLY A 18 2.51 -0.82 -5.02
N ALA A 19 1.49 -1.54 -4.58
CA ALA A 19 0.28 -1.78 -5.35
C ALA A 19 -0.50 -0.49 -5.63
N GLY A 20 -0.53 0.45 -4.68
CA GLY A 20 -1.17 1.75 -4.85
C GLY A 20 -0.57 2.57 -5.99
N THR A 21 0.76 2.53 -6.12
CA THR A 21 1.52 3.25 -7.13
C THR A 21 1.33 2.61 -8.50
N VAL A 22 1.31 1.27 -8.56
CA VAL A 22 1.00 0.53 -9.79
C VAL A 22 -0.42 0.87 -10.27
N ALA A 23 -1.39 0.90 -9.36
CA ALA A 23 -2.76 1.29 -9.70
C ALA A 23 -2.83 2.75 -10.17
N ALA A 24 -2.19 3.69 -9.47
CA ALA A 24 -2.13 5.09 -9.86
C ALA A 24 -1.59 5.25 -11.30
N LYS A 25 -0.51 4.55 -11.65
CA LYS A 25 0.04 4.54 -13.01
C LYS A 25 -0.92 3.91 -14.01
N LYS A 26 -1.51 2.76 -13.69
CA LYS A 26 -2.46 2.04 -14.57
C LYS A 26 -3.67 2.89 -14.94
N PHE A 27 -4.14 3.74 -14.02
CA PHE A 27 -5.27 4.64 -14.24
C PHE A 27 -4.85 6.07 -14.61
N ASN A 28 -3.60 6.26 -15.08
CA ASN A 28 -3.08 7.54 -15.56
C ASN A 28 -3.26 8.71 -14.58
N ALA A 29 -2.97 8.46 -13.30
CA ALA A 29 -2.85 9.50 -12.30
C ALA A 29 -1.94 10.63 -12.78
N LYS A 30 -2.46 11.86 -12.81
CA LYS A 30 -1.71 13.03 -13.28
C LYS A 30 -0.45 13.29 -12.47
N GLU A 31 -0.54 13.12 -11.14
CA GLU A 31 0.55 13.41 -10.22
C GLU A 31 0.37 12.64 -8.91
N ILE A 32 1.47 12.06 -8.41
CA ILE A 32 1.58 11.49 -7.07
C ILE A 32 2.44 12.44 -6.24
N LEU A 33 1.85 13.02 -5.19
CA LEU A 33 2.55 13.96 -4.32
C LEU A 33 3.47 13.21 -3.36
N ASP A 34 4.71 13.69 -3.23
CA ASP A 34 5.64 13.18 -2.23
C ASP A 34 5.18 13.63 -0.82
N PRO A 35 4.83 12.70 0.09
CA PRO A 35 4.33 13.06 1.42
C PRO A 35 5.41 13.58 2.38
N ARG A 36 6.71 13.48 2.06
CA ARG A 36 7.82 13.85 2.96
C ARG A 36 7.68 15.24 3.62
N PRO A 37 7.27 16.32 2.91
CA PRO A 37 7.12 17.63 3.53
C PRO A 37 6.06 17.70 4.64
N TRP A 38 5.10 16.76 4.64
CA TRP A 38 3.97 16.70 5.58
C TRP A 38 4.05 15.55 6.57
N ALA A 39 5.06 14.66 6.44
CA ALA A 39 5.33 13.61 7.39
C ALA A 39 5.58 14.19 8.79
N VAL A 40 5.18 13.46 9.84
CA VAL A 40 5.41 13.87 11.23
C VAL A 40 6.10 12.75 12.01
N ASN A 41 6.90 13.12 13.01
CA ASN A 41 7.52 12.22 13.99
C ASN A 41 8.14 10.95 13.37
N SER A 42 7.67 9.75 13.76
CA SER A 42 8.25 8.48 13.32
C SER A 42 8.17 8.27 11.81
N ILE A 43 7.20 8.89 11.12
CA ILE A 43 7.08 8.81 9.67
C ILE A 43 8.23 9.59 8.99
N LYS A 44 8.68 10.72 9.56
CA LYS A 44 9.88 11.42 9.06
C LYS A 44 11.11 10.54 9.19
N GLU A 45 11.28 9.93 10.37
CA GLU A 45 12.41 9.02 10.64
C GLU A 45 12.45 7.83 9.66
N ILE A 46 11.27 7.34 9.25
CA ILE A 46 11.17 6.28 8.24
C ILE A 46 11.66 6.76 6.88
N PHE A 47 11.31 8.00 6.46
CA PHE A 47 11.85 8.54 5.22
C PHE A 47 13.36 8.78 5.27
N ASP A 48 13.90 9.16 6.43
CA ASP A 48 15.34 9.34 6.62
C ASP A 48 16.08 7.99 6.58
N LYS A 49 15.47 6.95 7.16
CA LYS A 49 16.04 5.59 7.21
C LYS A 49 15.94 4.86 5.88
N PHE A 50 14.84 5.03 5.15
CA PHE A 50 14.54 4.34 3.90
C PHE A 50 14.56 5.34 2.75
N THR A 51 15.78 5.70 2.33
CA THR A 51 16.01 6.72 1.29
C THR A 51 15.55 6.26 -0.10
N GLN A 52 15.35 4.95 -0.31
CA GLN A 52 14.87 4.38 -1.57
C GLN A 52 13.39 4.64 -1.84
N LEU A 53 12.62 5.09 -0.85
CA LEU A 53 11.18 5.31 -1.01
C LEU A 53 10.89 6.36 -2.09
N GLY A 54 9.94 6.07 -2.97
CA GLY A 54 9.43 7.06 -3.93
C GLY A 54 8.50 8.08 -3.28
N ALA A 55 7.63 8.68 -4.09
CA ALA A 55 6.52 9.53 -3.62
C ALA A 55 5.38 8.67 -3.04
N VAL A 56 5.66 7.92 -1.97
CA VAL A 56 4.72 7.00 -1.32
C VAL A 56 4.78 7.15 0.19
N LEU A 57 3.63 7.04 0.85
CA LEU A 57 3.54 7.05 2.31
C LEU A 57 3.51 5.61 2.84
N PRO A 58 4.55 5.13 3.54
CA PRO A 58 4.53 3.79 4.12
C PRO A 58 3.56 3.74 5.31
N ALA A 59 2.60 2.82 5.28
CA ALA A 59 1.72 2.53 6.41
C ALA A 59 2.49 1.70 7.45
N MET A 60 3.01 2.37 8.48
CA MET A 60 3.98 1.79 9.40
C MET A 60 3.48 1.83 10.83
N GLY A 61 3.33 0.64 11.41
CA GLY A 61 3.02 0.46 12.81
C GLY A 61 1.62 0.91 13.22
N TYR A 62 0.98 0.12 14.07
CA TYR A 62 -0.42 0.32 14.47
C TYR A 62 -0.56 0.62 15.95
N SER A 63 0.50 1.15 16.59
CA SER A 63 0.35 1.77 17.90
C SER A 63 -0.59 2.98 17.80
N LYS A 64 -1.19 3.40 18.91
CA LYS A 64 -2.10 4.56 18.90
C LYS A 64 -1.42 5.83 18.38
N GLU A 65 -0.14 5.99 18.72
CA GLU A 65 0.71 7.10 18.29
C GLU A 65 0.94 7.03 16.78
N GLN A 66 1.36 5.89 16.26
CA GLN A 66 1.65 5.70 14.83
C GLN A 66 0.39 5.86 13.96
N VAL A 67 -0.75 5.35 14.44
CA VAL A 67 -2.06 5.53 13.79
C VAL A 67 -2.40 7.03 13.69
N LYS A 68 -2.18 7.80 14.76
CA LYS A 68 -2.42 9.24 14.78
C LYS A 68 -1.44 10.01 13.88
N GLU A 69 -0.18 9.60 13.83
CA GLU A 69 0.83 10.19 12.95
C GLU A 69 0.53 9.93 11.47
N LEU A 70 0.06 8.74 11.14
CA LEU A 70 -0.40 8.37 9.79
C LEU A 70 -1.62 9.22 9.39
N GLU A 71 -2.62 9.32 10.27
CA GLU A 71 -3.79 10.18 10.06
C GLU A 71 -3.40 11.64 9.84
N THR A 72 -2.54 12.18 10.70
CA THR A 72 -2.09 13.57 10.64
C THR A 72 -1.34 13.84 9.34
N THR A 73 -0.42 12.94 8.96
CA THR A 73 0.33 13.05 7.71
C THR A 73 -0.60 13.05 6.50
N ILE A 74 -1.53 12.09 6.40
CA ILE A 74 -2.49 12.00 5.30
C ILE A 74 -3.37 13.26 5.22
N ASN A 75 -3.83 13.75 6.36
CA ASN A 75 -4.70 14.92 6.43
C ASN A 75 -3.97 16.23 6.07
N ASN A 76 -2.66 16.31 6.30
CA ASN A 76 -1.83 17.48 5.96
C ASN A 76 -1.42 17.54 4.48
N VAL A 77 -1.31 16.40 3.78
CA VAL A 77 -0.94 16.39 2.35
C VAL A 77 -2.04 17.06 1.52
N PRO A 78 -1.74 18.10 0.72
CA PRO A 78 -2.72 18.83 -0.09
C PRO A 78 -3.05 18.06 -1.37
N CYS A 79 -3.70 16.90 -1.23
CA CYS A 79 -4.14 16.06 -2.34
C CYS A 79 -5.67 16.00 -2.46
N ASP A 80 -6.16 15.73 -3.66
CA ASP A 80 -7.61 15.60 -3.91
C ASP A 80 -8.17 14.21 -3.56
N THR A 81 -7.31 13.18 -3.46
CA THR A 81 -7.70 11.79 -3.22
C THR A 81 -6.52 11.00 -2.65
N VAL A 82 -6.83 10.02 -1.80
CA VAL A 82 -5.90 9.06 -1.20
C VAL A 82 -6.12 7.67 -1.79
N ILE A 83 -5.07 7.08 -2.35
CA ILE A 83 -5.04 5.69 -2.80
C ILE A 83 -4.39 4.85 -1.72
N VAL A 84 -5.05 3.76 -1.33
CA VAL A 84 -4.60 2.84 -0.29
C VAL A 84 -4.26 1.49 -0.90
N GLY A 85 -2.95 1.20 -0.97
CA GLY A 85 -2.37 -0.07 -1.41
C GLY A 85 -2.05 -1.05 -0.28
N THR A 86 -2.58 -0.82 0.93
CA THR A 86 -2.36 -1.70 2.08
C THR A 86 -3.27 -2.94 2.04
N PRO A 87 -2.81 -4.12 2.52
CA PRO A 87 -3.65 -5.31 2.61
C PRO A 87 -4.88 -5.09 3.51
N ILE A 88 -4.68 -4.40 4.64
CA ILE A 88 -5.76 -4.05 5.56
C ILE A 88 -6.48 -2.77 5.14
N ASP A 89 -7.66 -2.55 5.69
CA ASP A 89 -8.41 -1.32 5.48
C ASP A 89 -8.03 -0.24 6.50
N ILE A 90 -7.02 0.59 6.18
CA ILE A 90 -6.66 1.69 7.08
C ILE A 90 -7.77 2.74 7.21
N GLY A 91 -8.71 2.82 6.26
CA GLY A 91 -9.87 3.72 6.37
C GLY A 91 -10.81 3.36 7.54
N ARG A 92 -10.65 2.17 8.13
CA ARG A 92 -11.35 1.76 9.36
C ARG A 92 -10.57 2.11 10.64
N LEU A 93 -9.30 2.44 10.52
CA LEU A 93 -8.39 2.73 11.63
C LEU A 93 -8.19 4.22 11.85
N ILE A 94 -8.27 5.03 10.79
CA ILE A 94 -8.02 6.47 10.83
C ILE A 94 -9.12 7.27 10.14
N LYS A 95 -9.33 8.50 10.60
CA LYS A 95 -10.30 9.45 10.06
C LYS A 95 -9.62 10.35 9.02
N ILE A 96 -9.75 9.93 7.77
CA ILE A 96 -9.23 10.68 6.62
C ILE A 96 -10.28 11.70 6.15
N ASN A 97 -9.86 12.96 6.00
CA ASN A 97 -10.73 14.07 5.57
C ASN A 97 -10.82 14.23 4.05
N LYS A 98 -10.45 13.20 3.29
CA LYS A 98 -10.33 13.20 1.82
C LYS A 98 -10.99 11.95 1.24
N PRO A 99 -11.43 12.00 -0.04
CA PRO A 99 -11.84 10.80 -0.77
C PRO A 99 -10.76 9.72 -0.71
N LEU A 100 -11.17 8.47 -0.40
CA LEU A 100 -10.29 7.32 -0.26
C LEU A 100 -10.70 6.23 -1.24
N VAL A 101 -9.71 5.67 -1.94
CA VAL A 101 -9.89 4.53 -2.85
C VAL A 101 -8.95 3.41 -2.41
N ARG A 102 -9.49 2.19 -2.30
CA ARG A 102 -8.71 0.99 -1.95
C ARG A 102 -8.30 0.22 -3.18
N VAL A 103 -7.02 -0.13 -3.23
CA VAL A 103 -6.46 -1.04 -4.24
C VAL A 103 -6.47 -2.44 -3.67
N LYS A 104 -7.05 -3.37 -4.44
CA LYS A 104 -6.99 -4.80 -4.16
C LYS A 104 -6.23 -5.47 -5.28
N TYR A 105 -5.41 -6.44 -4.93
CA TYR A 105 -4.67 -7.27 -5.86
C TYR A 105 -4.76 -8.72 -5.43
N SER A 106 -4.62 -9.61 -6.39
CA SER A 106 -4.55 -11.06 -6.19
C SER A 106 -3.42 -11.58 -7.05
N ILE A 107 -2.81 -12.68 -6.62
CA ILE A 107 -1.82 -13.39 -7.44
C ILE A 107 -2.56 -14.03 -8.61
N GLU A 108 -1.98 -13.90 -9.80
CA GLU A 108 -2.43 -14.59 -11.00
C GLU A 108 -1.27 -15.44 -11.53
N GLU A 109 -1.48 -16.74 -11.65
CA GLU A 109 -0.49 -17.66 -12.24
C GLU A 109 -0.60 -17.60 -13.77
N ILE A 110 0.48 -17.16 -14.43
CA ILE A 110 0.52 -16.95 -15.88
C ILE A 110 0.78 -18.29 -16.65
N GLY A 111 1.18 -19.35 -15.95
CA GLY A 111 1.57 -20.64 -16.53
C GLY A 111 0.58 -21.80 -16.31
N LYS A 112 0.72 -22.87 -17.11
CA LYS A 112 -0.03 -24.12 -16.97
C LYS A 112 0.94 -25.32 -16.89
N PRO A 113 0.62 -26.38 -16.13
CA PRO A 113 -0.49 -26.46 -15.17
C PRO A 113 -0.25 -25.50 -13.99
N ASN A 114 -1.31 -24.83 -13.53
CA ASN A 114 -1.26 -23.99 -12.35
C ASN A 114 -1.60 -24.79 -11.08
N LEU A 115 -1.46 -24.19 -9.90
CA LEU A 115 -1.73 -24.87 -8.63
C LEU A 115 -3.14 -25.49 -8.61
N ASN A 116 -4.14 -24.80 -9.15
CA ASN A 116 -5.51 -25.31 -9.22
C ASN A 116 -5.62 -26.54 -10.13
N ASP A 117 -4.92 -26.56 -11.26
CA ASP A 117 -4.89 -27.73 -12.15
C ASP A 117 -4.22 -28.93 -11.46
N LEU A 118 -3.13 -28.70 -10.71
CA LEU A 118 -2.44 -29.73 -9.95
C LEU A 118 -3.32 -30.30 -8.82
N ILE A 119 -4.01 -29.43 -8.07
CA ILE A 119 -4.95 -29.86 -7.02
C ILE A 119 -6.08 -30.69 -7.63
N LYS A 120 -6.66 -30.25 -8.76
CA LYS A 120 -7.71 -31.01 -9.46
C LYS A 120 -7.22 -32.38 -9.93
N ALA A 121 -6.01 -32.44 -10.49
CA ALA A 121 -5.42 -33.70 -10.93
C ALA A 121 -5.20 -34.65 -9.74
N PHE A 122 -4.67 -34.13 -8.63
CA PHE A 122 -4.44 -34.89 -7.39
C PHE A 122 -5.75 -35.44 -6.80
N CYS A 123 -6.79 -34.61 -6.68
CA CYS A 123 -8.11 -35.01 -6.21
C CYS A 123 -8.69 -36.12 -7.08
N LYS A 124 -8.61 -35.97 -8.41
CA LYS A 124 -9.07 -36.97 -9.37
C LYS A 124 -8.33 -38.31 -9.24
N GLU A 125 -7.02 -38.29 -9.03
CA GLU A 125 -6.21 -39.51 -8.84
C GLU A 125 -6.57 -40.24 -7.53
N ARG A 126 -6.93 -39.49 -6.49
CA ARG A 126 -7.25 -40.02 -5.15
C ARG A 126 -8.74 -40.28 -4.91
N GLY A 127 -9.61 -39.94 -5.87
CA GLY A 127 -11.05 -40.15 -5.77
C GLY A 127 -11.75 -39.29 -4.71
N ILE A 128 -11.19 -38.12 -4.40
CA ILE A 128 -11.74 -37.13 -3.45
C ILE A 128 -12.19 -35.86 -4.16
#